data_AF-A0A3A9BU78-F1
#
_entry.id   AF-A0A3A9BU78-F1
#
_cell.length_a   1.000
_cell.length_b   1.000
_cell.length_c   1.000
_cell.angle_alpha   90.00
_cell.angle_beta   90.00
_cell.angle_gamma   90.00
#
_symmetry.space_group_name_H-M   'P 1'
#
loop_
_entity.id
_entity.type
_entity.pdbx_description
1 polymer ?
#
loop_
_entity_poly.entity_id
_entity_poly.type
_entity_poly.pdbx_seq_one_letter_code
_entity_poly.pdbx_strand_id
1 'polypeptide(L)'
;MKETGENINFQKNLNKNFLRYVDACGKTAYQISKETGVPYTTISELANGKININKCAADTVFRLSLYFRCSMDEILNRVSLLTNVSGTYRGIKYQWKPGGDHSVELNIWDRGEKHILDRGEYSQARFYKVYGDMTELIIDGYIEGKEAEDLLNESILFNA
;
A
#
# COMPACT_ATOMS: atom_id res chain seq x y z
N MET A 1 -38.72 -15.76 -6.72
CA MET A 1 -38.82 -15.27 -5.32
C MET A 1 -37.75 -15.98 -4.50
N LYS A 2 -36.71 -15.39 -3.93
CA LYS A 2 -36.22 -14.01 -3.85
C LYS A 2 -34.71 -14.09 -4.11
N GLU A 3 -34.21 -13.30 -5.06
CA GLU A 3 -32.81 -12.89 -5.06
C GLU A 3 -32.60 -12.07 -3.79
N THR A 4 -31.75 -12.54 -2.89
CA THR A 4 -31.26 -11.70 -1.78
C THR A 4 -29.93 -11.15 -2.25
N GLY A 5 -29.97 -9.89 -2.68
CA GLY A 5 -28.81 -9.17 -3.18
C GLY A 5 -27.71 -9.17 -2.13
N GLU A 6 -26.66 -9.93 -2.38
CA GLU A 6 -25.36 -9.70 -1.78
C GLU A 6 -25.02 -8.23 -2.00
N ASN A 7 -24.92 -7.50 -0.90
CA ASN A 7 -24.81 -6.05 -0.90
C ASN A 7 -23.48 -5.67 -1.59
N ILE A 8 -23.60 -5.13 -2.79
CA ILE A 8 -22.57 -4.74 -3.76
C ILE A 8 -21.54 -3.73 -3.17
N ASN A 9 -21.73 -3.32 -1.91
CA ASN A 9 -20.88 -2.38 -1.17
C ASN A 9 -19.66 -3.01 -0.47
N PHE A 10 -19.62 -4.33 -0.24
CA PHE A 10 -18.49 -4.96 0.47
C PHE A 10 -17.17 -4.96 -0.33
N GLN A 11 -17.24 -4.87 -1.66
CA GLN A 11 -16.06 -4.93 -2.53
C GLN A 11 -15.25 -3.61 -2.62
N LYS A 12 -15.67 -2.52 -1.94
CA LYS A 12 -14.99 -1.21 -2.02
C LYS A 12 -14.65 -0.56 -0.68
N ASN A 13 -14.85 -1.24 0.44
CA ASN A 13 -14.51 -0.68 1.75
C ASN A 13 -13.01 -0.88 2.06
N LEU A 14 -12.28 0.23 2.24
CA LEU A 14 -10.86 0.21 2.62
C LEU A 14 -10.62 -0.40 4.01
N ASN A 15 -11.61 -0.40 4.90
CA ASN A 15 -11.51 -0.76 6.31
C ASN A 15 -11.73 -2.25 6.59
N LYS A 16 -11.13 -3.13 5.78
CA LYS A 16 -11.38 -4.59 5.86
C LYS A 16 -11.09 -5.18 7.26
N ASN A 17 -10.01 -4.73 7.91
CA ASN A 17 -9.63 -5.22 9.23
C ASN A 17 -10.64 -4.80 10.30
N PHE A 18 -11.04 -3.53 10.32
CA PHE A 18 -12.11 -3.04 11.18
C PHE A 18 -13.44 -3.77 10.95
N LEU A 19 -13.86 -3.96 9.69
CA LEU A 19 -15.09 -4.65 9.36
C LEU A 19 -15.12 -6.08 9.90
N ARG A 20 -14.00 -6.82 9.82
CA ARG A 20 -13.89 -8.16 10.39
C ARG A 20 -14.25 -8.19 11.88
N TYR A 21 -13.83 -7.19 12.65
CA TYR A 21 -14.16 -7.08 14.07
C TYR A 21 -15.61 -6.64 14.32
N VAL A 22 -16.16 -5.77 13.47
CA VAL A 22 -17.58 -5.37 13.51
C VAL A 22 -18.47 -6.59 13.26
N ASP A 23 -18.18 -7.38 12.23
CA ASP A 23 -18.96 -8.57 11.88
C ASP A 23 -18.88 -9.63 12.99
N ALA A 24 -17.68 -9.85 13.55
CA ALA A 24 -17.47 -10.82 14.63
C ALA A 24 -18.14 -10.40 15.95
N CYS A 25 -18.32 -9.11 16.22
CA CYS A 25 -18.94 -8.65 17.46
C CYS A 25 -20.48 -8.78 17.45
N GLY A 26 -21.11 -8.87 16.27
CA GLY A 26 -22.56 -8.99 16.12
C GLY A 26 -23.37 -7.76 16.58
N LYS A 27 -22.73 -6.60 16.73
CA LYS A 27 -23.36 -5.35 17.17
C LYS A 27 -23.56 -4.38 16.03
N THR A 28 -24.64 -3.62 16.11
CA THR A 28 -24.91 -2.52 15.17
C THR A 28 -23.96 -1.35 15.40
N ALA A 29 -23.74 -0.52 14.38
CA ALA A 29 -22.95 0.71 14.50
C ALA A 29 -23.44 1.64 15.63
N TYR A 30 -24.75 1.67 15.89
CA TYR A 30 -25.34 2.41 17.01
C TYR A 30 -24.92 1.84 18.37
N GLN A 31 -25.00 0.52 18.56
CA GLN A 31 -24.57 -0.13 19.80
C GLN A 31 -23.08 0.08 20.04
N ILE A 32 -22.25 -0.10 19.01
CA ILE A 32 -20.80 0.16 19.09
C ILE A 32 -20.55 1.62 19.49
N SER A 33 -21.25 2.58 18.88
CA SER A 33 -21.13 3.99 19.27
C SER A 33 -21.48 4.24 20.74
N LYS A 34 -22.59 3.67 21.23
CA LYS A 34 -23.03 3.82 22.62
C LYS A 34 -22.08 3.17 23.62
N GLU A 35 -21.49 2.03 23.27
CA GLU A 35 -20.62 1.26 24.16
C GLU A 35 -19.16 1.78 24.16
N THR A 36 -18.70 2.39 23.06
CA THR A 36 -17.32 2.92 22.92
C THR A 36 -17.19 4.40 23.24
N GLY A 37 -18.30 5.15 23.17
CA GLY A 37 -18.32 6.61 23.21
C GLY A 37 -17.82 7.28 21.91
N VAL A 38 -17.50 6.50 20.87
CA VAL A 38 -17.16 7.04 19.55
C VAL A 38 -18.45 7.49 18.84
N PRO A 39 -18.49 8.67 18.20
CA PRO A 39 -19.70 9.15 17.52
C PRO A 39 -20.25 8.16 16.50
N TYR A 40 -21.58 8.00 16.46
CA TYR A 40 -22.25 7.10 15.53
C TYR A 40 -21.88 7.39 14.07
N THR A 41 -21.76 8.67 13.73
CA THR A 41 -21.33 9.12 12.40
C THR A 41 -19.97 8.53 12.03
N THR A 42 -18.99 8.56 12.94
CA THR A 42 -17.67 7.97 12.74
C THR A 42 -17.75 6.46 12.51
N ILE A 43 -18.49 5.72 13.34
CA ILE A 43 -18.64 4.26 13.18
C ILE A 43 -19.32 3.93 11.85
N SER A 44 -20.38 4.65 11.51
CA SER A 44 -21.12 4.46 10.28
C SER A 44 -20.28 4.79 9.05
N GLU A 45 -19.49 5.88 9.08
CA GLU A 45 -18.59 6.25 7.99
C GLU A 45 -17.45 5.25 7.81
N LEU A 46 -16.91 4.69 8.91
CA LEU A 46 -15.93 3.60 8.85
C LEU A 46 -16.53 2.33 8.24
N ALA A 47 -17.72 1.92 8.70
CA ALA A 47 -18.41 0.73 8.22
C ALA A 47 -18.85 0.84 6.75
N ASN A 48 -19.10 2.06 6.26
CA ASN A 48 -19.42 2.34 4.86
C ASN A 48 -18.20 2.73 4.02
N GLY A 49 -16.99 2.73 4.58
CA GLY A 49 -15.75 3.01 3.86
C GLY A 49 -15.59 4.47 3.41
N LYS A 50 -16.37 5.39 3.99
CA LYS A 50 -16.31 6.83 3.69
C LYS A 50 -15.07 7.49 4.30
N ILE A 51 -14.61 6.98 5.44
CA ILE A 51 -13.36 7.42 6.09
C ILE A 51 -12.44 6.22 6.33
N ASN A 52 -11.13 6.45 6.37
CA ASN A 52 -10.12 5.41 6.61
C ASN A 52 -9.74 5.38 8.09
N ILE A 53 -9.80 4.20 8.73
CA ILE A 53 -9.44 4.04 10.15
C ILE A 53 -8.00 4.51 10.45
N ASN A 54 -7.08 4.42 9.47
CA ASN A 54 -5.69 4.90 9.60
C ASN A 54 -5.58 6.42 9.70
N LYS A 55 -6.66 7.14 9.42
CA LYS A 55 -6.74 8.60 9.48
C LYS A 55 -7.61 9.07 10.66
N CYS A 56 -8.20 8.16 11.42
CA CYS A 56 -8.90 8.51 12.65
C CYS A 56 -7.90 8.97 13.72
N ALA A 57 -8.40 9.76 14.67
CA ALA A 57 -7.62 10.12 15.85
C ALA A 57 -7.16 8.86 16.58
N ALA A 58 -5.95 8.90 17.15
CA ALA A 58 -5.37 7.78 17.88
C ALA A 58 -6.30 7.30 19.02
N ASP A 59 -6.96 8.22 19.73
CA ASP A 59 -7.96 7.90 20.75
C ASP A 59 -9.13 7.07 20.20
N THR A 60 -9.67 7.42 19.03
CA THR A 60 -10.74 6.66 18.37
C THR A 60 -10.30 5.24 18.08
N VAL A 61 -9.12 5.07 17.47
CA VAL A 61 -8.57 3.76 17.12
C VAL A 61 -8.30 2.94 18.39
N PHE A 62 -7.74 3.58 19.42
CA PHE A 62 -7.45 2.94 20.70
C PHE A 62 -8.72 2.45 21.39
N ARG A 63 -9.77 3.29 21.50
CA ARG A 63 -11.07 2.90 22.06
C ARG A 63 -11.69 1.72 21.33
N LEU A 64 -11.65 1.73 20.00
CA LEU A 64 -12.16 0.63 19.19
C LEU A 64 -11.34 -0.64 19.41
N SER A 65 -10.01 -0.54 19.48
CA SER A 65 -9.14 -1.70 19.75
C SER A 65 -9.42 -2.32 21.13
N LEU A 66 -9.64 -1.51 22.17
CA LEU A 66 -10.03 -1.99 23.50
C LEU A 66 -11.39 -2.69 23.47
N TYR A 67 -12.37 -2.10 22.77
CA TYR A 67 -13.70 -2.67 22.63
C TYR A 67 -13.69 -4.04 21.93
N PHE A 68 -12.93 -4.16 20.84
CA PHE A 68 -12.80 -5.39 20.07
C PHE A 68 -11.75 -6.36 20.63
N ARG A 69 -11.06 -6.00 21.72
CA ARG A 69 -10.00 -6.80 22.36
C ARG A 69 -8.88 -7.20 21.40
N CYS A 70 -8.48 -6.27 20.56
CA CYS A 70 -7.34 -6.42 19.66
C CYS A 70 -6.32 -5.30 19.89
N SER A 71 -5.14 -5.46 19.33
CA SER A 71 -4.16 -4.37 19.27
C SER A 71 -4.56 -3.33 18.21
N MET A 72 -4.02 -2.12 18.31
CA MET A 72 -4.24 -1.08 17.29
C MET A 72 -3.73 -1.51 15.91
N ASP A 73 -2.63 -2.28 15.82
CA ASP A 73 -2.11 -2.80 14.55
C ASP A 73 -3.12 -3.70 13.84
N GLU A 74 -3.80 -4.58 14.59
CA GLU A 74 -4.73 -5.54 14.01
C GLU A 74 -6.02 -4.93 13.46
N ILE A 75 -6.45 -3.77 13.98
CA ILE A 75 -7.67 -3.09 13.52
C ILE A 75 -7.38 -2.09 12.39
N LEU A 76 -6.15 -1.56 12.32
CA LEU A 76 -5.73 -0.63 11.28
C LEU A 76 -5.62 -1.32 9.92
N ASN A 77 -5.81 -0.57 8.85
CA ASN A 77 -5.54 -1.05 7.50
C ASN A 77 -4.03 -1.14 7.27
N ARG A 78 -3.60 -2.14 6.50
CA ARG A 78 -2.22 -2.21 6.05
C ARG A 78 -1.86 -0.96 5.25
N VAL A 79 -0.65 -0.44 5.48
CA VAL A 79 -0.07 0.70 4.74
C VAL A 79 1.25 0.29 4.12
N SER A 80 1.52 0.78 2.91
CA SER A 80 2.88 0.74 2.38
C SER A 80 3.69 1.84 3.07
N LEU A 81 4.88 1.50 3.59
CA LEU A 81 5.78 2.50 4.19
C LEU A 81 6.46 3.37 3.12
N LEU A 82 6.50 2.89 1.88
CA LEU A 82 7.17 3.55 0.76
C LEU A 82 6.14 4.04 -0.26
N THR A 83 5.26 4.93 0.19
CA THR A 83 4.35 5.66 -0.69
C THR A 83 4.99 6.99 -1.08
N ASN A 84 5.00 7.30 -2.38
CA ASN A 84 5.51 8.57 -2.92
C ASN A 84 7.00 8.82 -2.66
N VAL A 85 7.77 7.77 -2.37
CA VAL A 85 9.24 7.88 -2.33
C VAL A 85 9.74 7.93 -3.76
N SER A 86 10.33 9.06 -4.15
CA SER A 86 10.83 9.31 -5.50
C SER A 86 12.10 10.13 -5.45
N GLY A 87 12.88 10.06 -6.52
CA GLY A 87 14.08 10.88 -6.68
C GLY A 87 14.64 10.79 -8.08
N THR A 88 15.87 11.29 -8.20
CA THR A 88 16.69 11.14 -9.40
C THR A 88 18.02 10.56 -8.99
N TYR A 89 18.47 9.51 -9.66
CA TYR A 89 19.77 8.91 -9.45
C TYR A 89 20.46 8.72 -10.80
N ARG A 90 21.70 9.21 -10.93
CA ARG A 90 22.47 9.20 -12.20
C ARG A 90 21.67 9.66 -13.43
N GLY A 91 20.82 10.67 -13.26
CA GLY A 91 19.97 11.23 -14.31
C GLY A 91 18.66 10.47 -14.57
N ILE A 92 18.46 9.31 -13.97
CA ILE A 92 17.23 8.52 -14.06
C ILE A 92 16.27 8.92 -12.95
N LYS A 93 15.04 9.30 -13.33
CA LYS A 93 13.96 9.55 -12.36
C LYS A 93 13.40 8.22 -11.90
N TYR A 94 13.11 8.10 -10.60
CA TYR A 94 12.52 6.89 -10.04
C TYR A 94 11.41 7.18 -9.04
N GLN A 95 10.55 6.19 -8.81
CA GLN A 95 9.51 6.21 -7.78
C GLN A 95 9.19 4.80 -7.30
N TRP A 96 9.21 4.61 -5.99
CA TRP A 96 8.61 3.44 -5.34
C TRP A 96 7.11 3.59 -5.26
N LYS A 97 6.40 2.56 -5.71
CA LYS A 97 4.93 2.49 -5.67
C LYS A 97 4.48 1.22 -4.96
N PRO A 98 3.35 1.27 -4.23
CA PRO A 98 2.65 0.05 -3.88
C PRO A 98 2.29 -0.71 -5.16
N GLY A 99 2.65 -1.99 -5.23
CA GLY A 99 2.22 -2.88 -6.31
C GLY A 99 0.90 -3.56 -5.99
N GLY A 100 0.66 -4.71 -6.63
CA GLY A 100 -0.39 -5.65 -6.23
C GLY A 100 -0.18 -6.18 -4.80
N ASP A 101 -1.01 -7.14 -4.38
CA ASP A 101 -1.08 -7.62 -2.99
C ASP A 101 0.30 -7.74 -2.31
N HIS A 102 0.53 -6.93 -1.28
CA HIS A 102 1.76 -6.88 -0.47
C HIS A 102 3.08 -6.49 -1.15
N SER A 103 3.07 -6.23 -2.46
CA SER A 103 4.29 -5.89 -3.22
C SER A 103 4.57 -4.38 -3.28
N VAL A 104 5.82 -4.05 -3.57
CA VAL A 104 6.27 -2.71 -3.96
C VAL A 104 7.07 -2.80 -5.24
N GLU A 105 7.04 -1.72 -6.01
CA GLU A 105 7.62 -1.66 -7.35
C GLU A 105 8.53 -0.44 -7.48
N LEU A 106 9.76 -0.65 -7.97
CA LEU A 106 10.63 0.44 -8.41
C LEU A 106 10.32 0.79 -9.86
N ASN A 107 9.68 1.94 -10.05
CA ASN A 107 9.38 2.48 -11.36
C ASN A 107 10.46 3.50 -11.72
N ILE A 108 11.00 3.45 -12.94
CA ILE A 108 11.92 4.46 -13.46
C ILE A 108 11.39 5.10 -14.74
N TRP A 109 11.93 6.27 -15.06
CA TRP A 109 11.72 6.96 -16.32
C TRP A 109 13.07 7.30 -16.94
N ASP A 110 13.39 6.63 -18.05
CA ASP A 110 14.60 6.83 -18.83
C ASP A 110 14.22 7.29 -20.23
N ARG A 111 14.75 8.44 -20.67
CA ARG A 111 14.43 9.08 -21.97
C ARG A 111 12.91 9.21 -22.28
N GLY A 112 12.07 9.28 -21.25
CA GLY A 112 10.61 9.39 -21.37
C GLY A 112 9.87 8.06 -21.36
N GLU A 113 10.59 6.93 -21.42
CA GLU A 113 10.04 5.60 -21.32
C GLU A 113 10.00 5.12 -19.87
N LYS A 114 8.92 4.42 -19.51
CA LYS A 114 8.70 3.92 -18.16
C LYS A 114 9.14 2.46 -18.07
N HIS A 115 9.99 2.14 -17.10
CA HIS A 115 10.39 0.76 -16.79
C HIS A 115 10.05 0.41 -15.34
N ILE A 116 9.80 -0.87 -15.07
CA ILE A 116 9.69 -1.41 -13.72
C ILE A 116 10.90 -2.30 -13.52
N LEU A 117 11.84 -1.87 -12.69
CA LEU A 117 13.12 -2.58 -12.50
C LEU A 117 13.05 -3.63 -11.40
N ASP A 118 12.14 -3.45 -10.45
CA ASP A 118 11.98 -4.36 -9.32
C ASP A 118 10.52 -4.46 -8.90
N ARG A 119 10.14 -5.66 -8.46
CA ARG A 119 8.84 -5.98 -7.90
C ARG A 119 9.04 -7.08 -6.85
N GLY A 120 8.81 -6.74 -5.59
CA GLY A 120 9.00 -7.68 -4.50
C GLY A 120 8.03 -7.50 -3.35
N GLU A 121 7.76 -8.59 -2.64
CA GLU A 121 7.17 -8.57 -1.31
C GLU A 121 8.29 -8.40 -0.29
N TYR A 122 8.42 -7.18 0.24
CA TYR A 122 9.40 -6.92 1.29
C TYR A 122 8.74 -6.78 2.65
N SER A 123 9.44 -7.25 3.68
CA SER A 123 9.18 -6.79 5.05
C SER A 123 9.39 -5.28 5.09
N GLN A 124 8.29 -4.53 5.10
CA GLN A 124 8.30 -3.07 4.97
C GLN A 124 9.25 -2.42 5.99
N ALA A 125 9.23 -2.86 7.25
CA ALA A 125 10.09 -2.32 8.29
C ALA A 125 11.60 -2.57 8.05
N ARG A 126 11.96 -3.71 7.43
CA ARG A 126 13.35 -3.98 7.05
C ARG A 126 13.73 -3.20 5.81
N PHE A 127 12.87 -3.23 4.81
CA PHE A 127 13.10 -2.56 3.54
C PHE A 127 13.21 -1.04 3.69
N TYR A 128 12.41 -0.44 4.58
CA TYR A 128 12.48 0.98 4.90
C TYR A 128 13.87 1.44 5.36
N LYS A 129 14.70 0.55 5.91
CA LYS A 129 16.06 0.88 6.34
C LYS A 129 17.09 0.86 5.20
N VAL A 130 16.78 0.19 4.10
CA VAL A 130 17.75 -0.13 3.04
C VAL A 130 17.27 0.26 1.65
N TYR A 131 16.08 0.86 1.51
CA TYR A 131 15.49 1.13 0.20
C TYR A 131 16.35 2.11 -0.62
N GLY A 132 17.06 3.04 0.02
CA GLY A 132 17.97 3.98 -0.65
C GLY A 132 19.09 3.22 -1.36
N ASP A 133 19.91 2.51 -0.59
CA ASP A 133 21.02 1.69 -1.10
C ASP A 133 20.54 0.69 -2.17
N MET A 134 19.40 0.04 -1.95
CA MET A 134 18.83 -0.86 -2.97
C MET A 134 18.39 -0.14 -4.24
N THR A 135 17.84 1.07 -4.12
CA THR A 135 17.44 1.86 -5.30
C THR A 135 18.65 2.16 -6.18
N GLU A 136 19.75 2.61 -5.57
CA GLU A 136 20.99 2.91 -6.28
C GLU A 136 21.54 1.65 -6.96
N LEU A 137 21.66 0.55 -6.22
CA LEU A 137 22.13 -0.73 -6.74
C LEU A 137 21.31 -1.25 -7.94
N ILE A 138 19.98 -1.17 -7.85
CA ILE A 138 19.09 -1.63 -8.92
C ILE A 138 19.23 -0.73 -10.16
N ILE A 139 19.35 0.59 -9.98
CA ILE A 139 19.50 1.53 -11.09
C ILE A 139 20.89 1.41 -11.73
N ASP A 140 21.95 1.21 -10.95
CA ASP A 140 23.29 0.96 -11.47
C ASP A 140 23.31 -0.29 -12.35
N GLY A 141 22.72 -1.40 -11.88
CA GLY A 141 22.60 -2.62 -12.68
C GLY A 141 21.81 -2.41 -13.99
N TYR A 142 20.78 -1.57 -13.98
CA TYR A 142 20.05 -1.20 -15.19
C TYR A 142 20.91 -0.38 -16.18
N ILE A 143 21.66 0.61 -15.68
CA ILE A 143 22.56 1.43 -16.50
C ILE A 143 23.67 0.56 -17.11
N GLU A 144 24.34 -0.26 -16.30
CA GLU A 144 25.42 -1.15 -16.75
C GLU A 144 24.94 -2.12 -17.84
N GLY A 145 23.75 -2.69 -17.67
CA GLY A 145 23.15 -3.58 -18.68
C GLY A 145 22.92 -2.88 -20.03
N LYS A 146 22.45 -1.64 -19.99
CA LYS A 146 22.20 -0.83 -21.19
C LYS A 146 23.50 -0.40 -21.88
N GLU A 147 24.50 0.03 -21.11
CA GLU A 147 25.82 0.37 -21.65
C GLU A 147 26.47 -0.83 -22.36
N ALA A 148 26.33 -2.04 -21.80
CA ALA A 148 26.81 -3.27 -22.43
C ALA A 148 26.06 -3.59 -23.74
N GLU A 149 24.74 -3.39 -23.78
CA GLU A 149 23.92 -3.62 -24.98
C GLU A 149 24.26 -2.60 -26.10
N ASP A 150 24.45 -1.33 -25.75
CA ASP A 150 24.88 -0.28 -26.67
C ASP A 150 26.24 -0.62 -27.31
N LEU A 151 27.23 -1.05 -26.51
CA LEU A 151 28.55 -1.47 -27.02
C LEU A 151 28.47 -2.69 -27.96
N LEU A 152 27.61 -3.67 -27.65
CA LEU A 152 27.41 -4.83 -28.52
C LEU A 152 26.78 -4.41 -29.86
N ASN A 153 25.77 -3.55 -29.83
CA ASN A 153 25.10 -3.05 -31.04
C ASN A 153 26.04 -2.23 -31.93
N GLU A 154 26.88 -1.37 -31.34
CA GLU A 154 27.93 -0.65 -32.08
C GLU A 154 28.91 -1.64 -32.73
N SER A 155 29.36 -2.66 -32.00
CA SER A 155 30.29 -3.66 -32.55
C SER A 155 29.72 -4.45 -33.73
N ILE A 156 28.41 -4.72 -33.75
CA ILE A 156 27.73 -5.39 -34.86
C ILE A 156 27.65 -4.45 -36.07
N LEU A 157 27.33 -3.17 -35.85
CA LEU A 157 27.25 -2.16 -36.92
C LEU A 157 28.60 -1.88 -37.59
N PHE A 158 29.70 -1.93 -36.85
CA PHE A 158 31.04 -1.77 -37.42
C PHE A 158 31.57 -3.00 -38.17
N ASN A 159 30.96 -4.17 -37.96
CA ASN A 159 31.35 -5.44 -38.58
C ASN A 159 30.39 -5.90 -39.70
N ALA A 160 29.37 -5.12 -40.04
CA ALA A 160 28.41 -5.34 -41.14
C ALA A 160 28.76 -4.49 -42.37
#